data_AF-S3W606-F1
#
_entry.id   AF-S3W606-F1
#
_cell.length_a   1.000
_cell.length_b   1.000
_cell.length_c   1.000
_cell.angle_alpha   90.00
_cell.angle_beta   90.00
_cell.angle_gamma   90.00
#
_symmetry.space_group_name_H-M   'P 1'
#
loop_
_entity.id
_entity.type
_entity.pdbx_description
1 polymer ?
#
loop_
_entity_poly.entity_id
_entity_poly.type
_entity_poly.pdbx_seq_one_letter_code
_entity_poly.pdbx_strand_id
1 'polypeptide(L)'
;MPYLLASDDLDSVCVGGTALGPLVASFERVGSSVELPVMVAQMGAGICAERKAQEAELLYLAAVRKGRGEEASDFQAIQIRHHGIAAKRYGESYNRFLQYFGEWKGKCPSMDDEEEFYFMVGLASGLLAILHDRAAQGYAGITTEIPSVVSQASKCLDPKKWWGTPLAFEAVVWLSVPGATPEGKDAFKHLDEAVKLGDQAGVRLARAFQLQGVAGRGNVELMKKLIQDHAKAMHQSPAKKEYRLLETFAESLSRHESDKIWIKETGHRGPIHFGSFPGGRKKNNKEDDDLLKDL
;
A
#
# COMPACT_ATOMS: atom_id res chain seq x y z
N MET A 1 11.81 -1.66 -15.80
CA MET A 1 10.67 -1.96 -14.92
C MET A 1 10.08 -3.37 -15.06
N PRO A 2 9.89 -3.94 -16.27
CA PRO A 2 9.22 -5.25 -16.43
C PRO A 2 9.85 -6.38 -15.59
N TYR A 3 11.17 -6.38 -15.45
CA TYR A 3 11.88 -7.42 -14.70
C TYR A 3 11.54 -7.43 -13.20
N LEU A 4 11.52 -6.27 -12.54
CA LEU A 4 11.22 -6.18 -11.11
C LEU A 4 9.74 -6.40 -10.80
N LEU A 5 8.83 -6.02 -11.71
CA LEU A 5 7.39 -6.25 -11.54
C LEU A 5 7.02 -7.74 -11.54
N ALA A 6 7.78 -8.55 -12.28
CA ALA A 6 7.63 -10.01 -12.30
C ALA A 6 8.30 -10.72 -11.10
N SER A 7 9.07 -9.99 -10.29
CA SER A 7 9.70 -10.49 -9.07
C SER A 7 8.69 -10.56 -7.93
N ASP A 8 8.86 -11.50 -7.01
CA ASP A 8 8.18 -11.52 -5.71
C ASP A 8 9.01 -10.88 -4.58
N ASP A 9 10.21 -10.38 -4.89
CA ASP A 9 11.14 -9.80 -3.93
C ASP A 9 10.93 -8.28 -3.76
N LEU A 10 10.11 -7.91 -2.77
CA LEU A 10 9.93 -6.52 -2.34
C LEU A 10 11.20 -5.89 -1.77
N ASP A 11 12.11 -6.67 -1.16
CA ASP A 11 13.36 -6.16 -0.60
C ASP A 11 14.28 -5.67 -1.72
N SER A 12 14.37 -6.40 -2.82
CA SER A 12 15.13 -5.97 -4.00
C SER A 12 14.65 -4.62 -4.56
N VAL A 13 13.33 -4.39 -4.62
CA VAL A 13 12.77 -3.11 -5.09
C VAL A 13 13.04 -1.99 -4.09
N CYS A 14 12.87 -2.28 -2.80
CA CYS A 14 13.13 -1.33 -1.72
C CYS A 14 14.62 -0.91 -1.68
N VAL A 15 15.51 -1.88 -1.50
CA VAL A 15 16.95 -1.65 -1.35
C VAL A 15 17.51 -1.08 -2.65
N GLY A 16 17.10 -1.61 -3.79
CA GLY A 16 17.48 -1.10 -5.11
C GLY A 16 17.09 0.37 -5.28
N GLY A 17 15.86 0.74 -4.93
CA GLY A 17 15.40 2.13 -4.98
C GLY A 17 16.24 3.07 -4.09
N THR A 18 16.54 2.66 -2.86
CA THR A 18 17.34 3.47 -1.92
C THR A 18 18.81 3.56 -2.34
N ALA A 19 19.40 2.47 -2.83
CA ALA A 19 20.83 2.39 -3.13
C ALA A 19 21.18 2.95 -4.52
N LEU A 20 20.36 2.65 -5.53
CA LEU A 20 20.63 3.00 -6.92
C LEU A 20 19.89 4.26 -7.39
N GLY A 21 18.82 4.69 -6.69
CA GLY A 21 18.07 5.89 -7.05
C GLY A 21 18.94 7.14 -7.25
N PRO A 22 19.87 7.47 -6.33
CA PRO A 22 20.78 8.61 -6.50
C PRO A 22 21.72 8.47 -7.71
N LEU A 23 22.19 7.26 -8.00
CA LEU A 23 23.01 6.98 -9.18
C LEU A 23 22.21 7.22 -10.46
N VAL A 24 20.99 6.69 -10.55
CA VAL A 24 20.07 6.92 -11.69
C VAL A 24 19.80 8.40 -11.87
N ALA A 25 19.49 9.13 -10.80
CA ALA A 25 19.25 10.57 -10.86
C ALA A 25 20.48 11.36 -11.35
N SER A 26 21.70 10.88 -11.08
CA SER A 26 22.92 11.58 -11.50
C SER A 26 23.09 11.73 -13.02
N PHE A 27 22.40 10.88 -13.81
CA PHE A 27 22.41 10.96 -15.28
C PHE A 27 21.68 12.19 -15.83
N GLU A 28 20.88 12.89 -15.01
CA GLU A 28 20.30 14.19 -15.36
C GLU A 28 21.41 15.20 -15.75
N ARG A 29 22.58 15.13 -15.09
CA ARG A 29 23.72 16.01 -15.36
C ARG A 29 24.34 15.84 -16.75
N VAL A 30 24.10 14.69 -17.39
CA VAL A 30 24.57 14.41 -18.75
C VAL A 30 23.44 14.51 -19.77
N GLY A 31 22.32 15.14 -19.40
CA GLY A 31 21.20 15.43 -20.31
C GLY A 31 20.26 14.25 -20.56
N SER A 32 20.31 13.19 -19.76
CA SER A 32 19.37 12.07 -19.88
C SER A 32 18.02 12.39 -19.23
N SER A 33 16.92 11.94 -19.83
CA SER A 33 15.62 11.93 -19.15
C SER A 33 15.62 10.85 -18.07
N VAL A 34 15.45 11.26 -16.81
CA VAL A 34 15.54 10.37 -15.65
C VAL A 34 14.24 10.31 -14.84
N GLU A 35 13.19 11.02 -15.24
CA GLU A 35 12.00 11.22 -14.41
C GLU A 35 11.30 9.89 -14.06
N LEU A 36 10.98 9.07 -15.06
CA LEU A 36 10.33 7.77 -14.82
C LEU A 36 11.19 6.79 -14.01
N PRO A 37 12.50 6.57 -14.31
CA PRO A 37 13.30 5.66 -13.52
C PRO A 37 13.59 6.19 -12.10
N VAL A 38 13.72 7.51 -11.90
CA VAL A 38 13.86 8.09 -10.56
C VAL A 38 12.54 8.01 -9.79
N MET A 39 11.39 8.25 -10.43
CA MET A 39 10.05 8.05 -9.85
C MET A 39 9.94 6.64 -9.27
N VAL A 40 10.21 5.62 -10.08
CA VAL A 40 10.19 4.22 -9.64
C VAL A 40 11.17 3.96 -8.49
N ALA A 41 12.39 4.48 -8.57
CA ALA A 41 13.38 4.28 -7.52
C ALA A 41 12.92 4.90 -6.19
N GLN A 42 12.30 6.08 -6.23
CA GLN A 42 11.76 6.76 -5.06
C GLN A 42 10.52 6.06 -4.50
N MET A 43 9.65 5.52 -5.36
CA MET A 43 8.55 4.64 -4.96
C MET A 43 9.09 3.43 -4.19
N GLY A 44 10.09 2.72 -4.73
CA GLY A 44 10.74 1.61 -4.03
C GLY A 44 11.38 2.03 -2.71
N ALA A 45 12.09 3.16 -2.69
CA ALA A 45 12.65 3.70 -1.47
C ALA A 45 11.56 4.03 -0.42
N GLY A 46 10.38 4.50 -0.86
CA GLY A 46 9.21 4.72 0.00
C GLY A 46 8.77 3.44 0.71
N ILE A 47 8.69 2.33 -0.02
CA ILE A 47 8.34 1.00 0.53
C ILE A 47 9.29 0.59 1.67
N CYS A 48 10.59 0.89 1.57
CA CYS A 48 11.52 0.61 2.68
C CYS A 48 11.14 1.34 3.96
N ALA A 49 10.83 2.63 3.85
CA ALA A 49 10.52 3.46 5.00
C ALA A 49 9.16 3.08 5.57
N GLU A 50 8.19 2.76 4.71
CA GLU A 50 6.89 2.21 5.10
C GLU A 50 7.04 0.93 5.93
N ARG A 51 7.83 -0.04 5.47
CA ARG A 51 8.05 -1.30 6.21
C ARG A 51 8.73 -1.09 7.56
N LYS A 52 9.64 -0.12 7.67
CA LYS A 52 10.24 0.27 8.96
C LYS A 52 9.22 0.92 9.89
N ALA A 53 8.29 1.73 9.36
CA ALA A 53 7.20 2.30 10.15
C ALA A 53 6.24 1.21 10.65
N GLN A 54 5.90 0.25 9.77
CA GLN A 54 5.05 -0.91 10.09
C GLN A 54 5.67 -1.77 11.21
N GLU A 55 6.95 -2.11 11.08
CA GLU A 55 7.67 -2.87 12.11
C GLU A 55 7.67 -2.14 13.46
N ALA A 56 7.91 -0.83 13.47
CA ALA A 56 7.83 -0.02 14.69
C ALA A 56 6.40 0.03 15.28
N GLU A 57 5.35 0.05 14.45
CA GLU A 57 3.97 -0.04 14.91
C GLU A 57 3.70 -1.39 15.61
N LEU A 58 4.22 -2.51 15.09
CA LEU A 58 4.08 -3.82 15.74
C LEU A 58 4.78 -3.86 17.10
N LEU A 59 5.98 -3.30 17.20
CA LEU A 59 6.74 -3.20 18.44
C LEU A 59 6.05 -2.27 19.45
N TYR A 60 5.50 -1.15 19.01
CA TYR A 60 4.65 -0.27 19.81
C TYR A 60 3.48 -1.03 20.42
N LEU A 61 2.71 -1.77 19.62
CA LEU A 61 1.56 -2.54 20.10
C LEU A 61 1.97 -3.61 21.12
N ALA A 62 3.10 -4.28 20.90
CA ALA A 62 3.63 -5.27 21.84
C ALA A 62 4.05 -4.64 23.18
N ALA A 63 4.68 -3.46 23.14
CA ALA A 63 5.08 -2.72 24.34
C ALA A 63 3.87 -2.20 25.13
N VAL A 64 2.85 -1.65 24.43
CA VAL A 64 1.57 -1.23 25.03
C VAL A 64 0.92 -2.38 25.78
N ARG A 65 0.80 -3.56 25.16
CA ARG A 65 0.20 -4.74 25.79
C ARG A 65 0.94 -5.19 27.05
N LYS A 66 2.27 -5.03 27.09
CA LYS A 66 3.11 -5.36 28.25
C LYS A 66 3.15 -4.27 29.32
N GLY A 67 2.43 -3.16 29.15
CA GLY A 67 2.44 -2.03 30.08
C GLY A 67 3.76 -1.24 30.08
N ARG A 68 4.56 -1.32 29.02
CA ARG A 68 5.88 -0.67 28.93
C ARG A 68 5.76 0.69 28.23
N GLY A 69 5.31 1.70 28.98
CA GLY A 69 4.96 3.02 28.43
C GLY A 69 6.12 3.77 27.75
N GLU A 70 7.33 3.73 28.34
CA GLU A 70 8.51 4.39 27.78
C GLU A 70 8.94 3.73 26.45
N GLU A 71 9.00 2.40 26.43
CA GLU A 71 9.31 1.61 25.23
C GLU A 71 8.25 1.83 24.13
N ALA A 72 6.97 1.87 24.50
CA ALA A 72 5.90 2.20 23.56
C ALA A 72 6.09 3.61 22.97
N SER A 73 6.39 4.60 23.81
CA SER A 73 6.59 5.99 23.36
C SER A 73 7.75 6.10 22.37
N ASP A 74 8.84 5.38 22.60
CA ASP A 74 9.98 5.34 21.68
C ASP A 74 9.63 4.69 20.33
N PHE A 75 8.97 3.52 20.34
CA PHE A 75 8.53 2.87 19.10
C PHE A 75 7.53 3.72 18.32
N GLN A 76 6.64 4.45 19.01
CA GLN A 76 5.73 5.39 18.35
C GLN A 76 6.50 6.52 17.65
N ALA A 77 7.55 7.07 18.29
CA ALA A 77 8.39 8.08 17.66
C ALA A 77 9.12 7.53 16.43
N ILE A 78 9.61 6.29 16.48
CA ILE A 78 10.24 5.61 15.33
C ILE A 78 9.23 5.43 14.18
N GLN A 79 8.01 4.97 14.50
CA GLN A 79 6.92 4.82 13.54
C GLN A 79 6.62 6.13 12.81
N ILE A 80 6.37 7.22 13.56
CA ILE A 80 6.04 8.55 13.00
C ILE A 80 7.19 9.05 12.11
N ARG A 81 8.46 8.93 12.55
CA ARG A 81 9.63 9.35 11.77
C ARG A 81 9.72 8.58 10.45
N HIS A 82 9.49 7.27 10.47
CA HIS A 82 9.56 6.45 9.26
C HIS A 82 8.38 6.69 8.32
N HIS A 83 7.19 6.96 8.81
CA HIS A 83 6.09 7.48 7.99
C HIS A 83 6.48 8.81 7.33
N GLY A 84 7.16 9.71 8.05
CA GLY A 84 7.65 10.97 7.48
C GLY A 84 8.66 10.77 6.36
N ILE A 85 9.57 9.79 6.49
CA ILE A 85 10.51 9.43 5.43
C ILE A 85 9.79 8.80 4.23
N ALA A 86 8.83 7.91 4.47
CA ALA A 86 8.03 7.30 3.42
C ALA A 86 7.26 8.36 2.62
N ALA A 87 6.60 9.29 3.32
CA ALA A 87 5.88 10.40 2.73
C ALA A 87 6.77 11.27 1.84
N LYS A 88 7.99 11.61 2.29
CA LYS A 88 8.96 12.38 1.48
C LYS A 88 9.38 11.64 0.21
N ARG A 89 9.64 10.33 0.30
CA ARG A 89 10.08 9.51 -0.84
C ARG A 89 8.96 9.30 -1.86
N TYR A 90 7.75 8.98 -1.39
CA TYR A 90 6.57 8.91 -2.25
C TYR A 90 6.21 10.28 -2.85
N GLY A 91 6.38 11.37 -2.08
CA GLY A 91 6.21 12.73 -2.57
C GLY A 91 7.22 13.09 -3.67
N GLU A 92 8.49 12.72 -3.51
CA GLU A 92 9.49 12.90 -4.58
C GLU A 92 9.16 12.05 -5.82
N SER A 93 8.70 10.81 -5.64
CA SER A 93 8.19 10.00 -6.75
C SER A 93 7.05 10.71 -7.48
N TYR A 94 6.09 11.29 -6.75
CA TYR A 94 5.02 12.09 -7.32
C TYR A 94 5.51 13.37 -8.02
N ASN A 95 6.55 14.04 -7.49
CA ASN A 95 7.14 15.21 -8.15
C ASN A 95 7.75 14.84 -9.50
N ARG A 96 8.44 13.69 -9.58
CA ARG A 96 8.99 13.15 -10.83
C ARG A 96 7.89 12.78 -11.83
N PHE A 97 6.78 12.25 -11.34
CA PHE A 97 5.56 12.06 -12.13
C PHE A 97 5.08 13.38 -12.75
N LEU A 98 4.98 14.47 -11.97
CA LEU A 98 4.58 15.78 -12.49
C LEU A 98 5.60 16.39 -13.46
N GLN A 99 6.91 16.14 -13.26
CA GLN A 99 7.95 16.60 -14.19
C GLN A 99 7.86 15.90 -15.55
N TYR A 100 7.47 14.62 -15.58
CA TYR A 100 7.28 13.87 -16.82
C TYR A 100 5.94 14.17 -17.51
N PHE A 101 4.81 14.01 -16.81
CA PHE A 101 3.47 14.13 -17.39
C PHE A 101 2.92 15.57 -17.39
N GLY A 102 3.58 16.48 -16.69
CA GLY A 102 3.11 17.83 -16.44
C GLY A 102 2.11 17.91 -15.28
N GLU A 103 1.91 19.13 -14.78
CA GLU A 103 0.87 19.42 -13.78
C GLU A 103 -0.53 19.09 -14.31
N TRP A 104 -1.39 18.60 -13.42
CA TRP A 104 -2.77 18.28 -13.77
C TRP A 104 -3.57 19.54 -14.13
N LYS A 105 -3.99 19.63 -15.39
CA LYS A 105 -4.78 20.74 -15.94
C LYS A 105 -6.20 20.34 -16.32
N GLY A 106 -6.72 19.25 -15.73
CA GLY A 106 -8.07 18.75 -16.00
C GLY A 106 -8.25 18.04 -17.34
N LYS A 107 -7.16 17.67 -18.03
CA LYS A 107 -7.19 16.94 -19.30
C LYS A 107 -6.30 15.71 -19.21
N CYS A 108 -6.80 14.59 -19.68
CA CYS A 108 -6.00 13.37 -19.80
C CYS A 108 -4.92 13.53 -20.86
N PRO A 109 -3.64 13.22 -20.55
CA PRO A 109 -2.60 13.17 -21.56
C PRO A 109 -2.87 12.01 -22.54
N SER A 110 -2.34 12.13 -23.76
CA SER A 110 -2.24 10.97 -24.65
C SER A 110 -1.12 10.08 -24.11
N MET A 111 -1.41 8.81 -23.87
CA MET A 111 -0.48 7.85 -23.28
C MET A 111 -0.56 6.53 -24.06
N ASP A 112 0.57 5.85 -24.21
CA ASP A 112 0.59 4.43 -24.55
C ASP A 112 0.39 3.54 -23.30
N ASP A 113 0.39 2.22 -23.50
CA ASP A 113 0.20 1.24 -22.42
C ASP A 113 1.29 1.32 -21.33
N GLU A 114 2.52 1.64 -21.69
CA GLU A 114 3.63 1.75 -20.75
C GLU A 114 3.52 3.05 -19.95
N GLU A 115 3.20 4.15 -20.61
CA GLU A 115 2.95 5.45 -19.99
C GLU A 115 1.74 5.41 -19.05
N GLU A 116 0.65 4.73 -19.41
CA GLU A 116 -0.50 4.52 -18.52
C GLU A 116 -0.09 3.79 -17.22
N PHE A 117 0.80 2.80 -17.31
CA PHE A 117 1.33 2.12 -16.12
C PHE A 117 2.15 3.08 -15.25
N TYR A 118 3.06 3.86 -15.84
CA TYR A 118 3.83 4.86 -15.10
C TYR A 118 2.95 5.96 -14.51
N PHE A 119 1.90 6.35 -15.21
CA PHE A 119 0.90 7.29 -14.72
C PHE A 119 0.23 6.74 -13.47
N MET A 120 -0.18 5.47 -13.48
CA MET A 120 -0.72 4.77 -12.30
C MET A 120 0.29 4.73 -11.13
N VAL A 121 1.58 4.48 -11.39
CA VAL A 121 2.63 4.51 -10.36
C VAL A 121 2.78 5.91 -9.75
N GLY A 122 2.73 6.96 -10.57
CA GLY A 122 2.74 8.34 -10.11
C GLY A 122 1.54 8.68 -9.22
N LEU A 123 0.33 8.32 -9.64
CA LEU A 123 -0.89 8.51 -8.84
C LEU A 123 -0.84 7.74 -7.50
N ALA A 124 -0.38 6.49 -7.53
CA ALA A 124 -0.14 5.69 -6.33
C ALA A 124 0.85 6.37 -5.38
N SER A 125 1.94 6.92 -5.92
CA SER A 125 2.95 7.65 -5.15
C SER A 125 2.35 8.87 -4.46
N GLY A 126 1.56 9.68 -5.17
CA GLY A 126 0.87 10.83 -4.57
C GLY A 126 -0.08 10.41 -3.45
N LEU A 127 -0.87 9.36 -3.67
CA LEU A 127 -1.79 8.83 -2.67
C LEU A 127 -1.06 8.32 -1.41
N LEU A 128 0.00 7.52 -1.60
CA LEU A 128 0.82 7.00 -0.50
C LEU A 128 1.55 8.12 0.25
N ALA A 129 2.04 9.14 -0.44
CA ALA A 129 2.66 10.31 0.19
C ALA A 129 1.71 10.96 1.19
N ILE A 130 0.45 11.16 0.79
CA ILE A 130 -0.61 11.73 1.61
C ILE A 130 -0.96 10.85 2.82
N LEU A 131 -1.13 9.53 2.60
CA LEU A 131 -1.46 8.60 3.69
C LEU A 131 -0.36 8.58 4.75
N HIS A 132 0.90 8.54 4.32
CA HIS A 132 2.04 8.53 5.21
C HIS A 132 2.32 9.87 5.87
N ASP A 133 2.07 11.00 5.19
CA ASP A 133 2.24 12.31 5.84
C ASP A 133 1.23 12.51 6.97
N ARG A 134 -0.02 12.06 6.78
CA ARG A 134 -1.01 12.03 7.86
C ARG A 134 -0.58 11.16 9.03
N ALA A 135 -0.07 9.96 8.76
CA ALA A 135 0.46 9.07 9.79
C ALA A 135 1.72 9.64 10.49
N ALA A 136 2.44 10.54 9.81
CA ALA A 136 3.57 11.30 10.34
C ALA A 136 3.17 12.66 10.96
N GLN A 137 1.87 12.91 11.15
CA GLN A 137 1.34 14.16 11.72
C GLN A 137 1.70 15.42 10.91
N GLY A 138 1.79 15.30 9.58
CA GLY A 138 2.11 16.39 8.66
C GLY A 138 3.59 16.74 8.57
N TYR A 139 4.48 15.93 9.13
CA TYR A 139 5.92 16.21 9.19
C TYR A 139 6.60 16.36 7.82
N ALA A 140 6.11 15.66 6.79
CA ALA A 140 6.67 15.75 5.45
C ALA A 140 6.16 16.97 4.67
N GLY A 141 5.05 17.58 5.11
CA GLY A 141 4.49 18.77 4.48
C GLY A 141 3.95 18.50 3.07
N ILE A 142 3.32 17.33 2.88
CA ILE A 142 2.76 16.96 1.58
C ILE A 142 1.54 17.82 1.30
N THR A 143 1.46 18.30 0.06
CA THR A 143 0.51 19.33 -0.35
C THR A 143 -0.93 18.80 -0.38
N THR A 144 -1.91 19.63 -0.05
CA THR A 144 -3.29 19.18 0.19
C THR A 144 -4.12 19.01 -1.09
N GLU A 145 -3.59 19.41 -2.25
CA GLU A 145 -4.25 19.26 -3.56
C GLU A 145 -4.09 17.87 -4.19
N ILE A 146 -3.07 17.10 -3.78
CA ILE A 146 -2.78 15.77 -4.33
C ILE A 146 -4.01 14.85 -4.33
N PRO A 147 -4.83 14.74 -3.28
CA PRO A 147 -6.03 13.91 -3.30
C PRO A 147 -7.01 14.27 -4.43
N SER A 148 -7.20 15.56 -4.70
CA SER A 148 -8.07 16.03 -5.80
C SER A 148 -7.49 15.63 -7.15
N VAL A 149 -6.17 15.81 -7.33
CA VAL A 149 -5.47 15.39 -8.55
C VAL A 149 -5.58 13.88 -8.75
N VAL A 150 -5.28 13.07 -7.73
CA VAL A 150 -5.39 11.60 -7.80
C VAL A 150 -6.81 11.16 -8.18
N SER A 151 -7.83 11.75 -7.56
CA SER A 151 -9.25 11.44 -7.84
C SER A 151 -9.66 11.81 -9.28
N GLN A 152 -9.16 12.92 -9.83
CA GLN A 152 -9.52 13.34 -11.19
C GLN A 152 -8.69 12.64 -12.26
N ALA A 153 -7.37 12.53 -12.05
CA ALA A 153 -6.44 11.97 -13.01
C ALA A 153 -6.57 10.45 -13.15
N SER A 154 -6.97 9.74 -12.09
CA SER A 154 -7.25 8.30 -12.16
C SER A 154 -8.30 7.94 -13.22
N LYS A 155 -9.24 8.85 -13.52
CA LYS A 155 -10.27 8.67 -14.57
C LYS A 155 -9.70 8.62 -15.98
N CYS A 156 -8.43 8.97 -16.17
CA CYS A 156 -7.73 8.81 -17.44
C CYS A 156 -7.30 7.37 -17.72
N LEU A 157 -7.39 6.47 -16.72
CA LEU A 157 -7.00 5.08 -16.83
C LEU A 157 -8.25 4.20 -16.92
N ASP A 158 -8.29 3.26 -17.87
CA ASP A 158 -9.39 2.30 -17.96
C ASP A 158 -9.37 1.33 -16.75
N PRO A 159 -10.43 1.26 -15.94
CA PRO A 159 -10.45 0.40 -14.76
C PRO A 159 -10.33 -1.09 -15.05
N LYS A 160 -10.81 -1.59 -16.20
CA LYS A 160 -10.72 -3.02 -16.53
C LYS A 160 -9.31 -3.39 -16.96
N LYS A 161 -8.66 -2.53 -17.76
CA LYS A 161 -7.27 -2.67 -18.18
C LYS A 161 -6.32 -2.65 -16.98
N TRP A 162 -6.56 -1.71 -16.05
CA TRP A 162 -5.74 -1.51 -14.85
C TRP A 162 -6.37 -2.09 -13.59
N TRP A 163 -7.03 -3.25 -13.72
CA TRP A 163 -7.36 -4.18 -12.63
C TRP A 163 -8.11 -3.55 -11.44
N GLY A 164 -8.94 -2.55 -11.72
CA GLY A 164 -9.70 -1.78 -10.74
C GLY A 164 -8.89 -0.75 -9.94
N THR A 165 -7.56 -0.67 -10.11
CA THR A 165 -6.69 0.24 -9.37
C THR A 165 -7.12 1.71 -9.45
N PRO A 166 -7.54 2.26 -10.61
CA PRO A 166 -8.06 3.63 -10.69
C PRO A 166 -9.25 3.89 -9.75
N LEU A 167 -10.20 2.94 -9.68
CA LEU A 167 -11.36 3.04 -8.79
C LEU A 167 -10.95 2.92 -7.31
N ALA A 168 -9.93 2.10 -7.01
CA ALA A 168 -9.38 2.01 -5.66
C ALA A 168 -8.77 3.35 -5.22
N PHE A 169 -8.08 4.07 -6.12
CA PHE A 169 -7.56 5.41 -5.82
C PHE A 169 -8.69 6.40 -5.49
N GLU A 170 -9.73 6.46 -6.33
CA GLU A 170 -10.89 7.32 -6.07
C GLU A 170 -11.51 7.00 -4.71
N ALA A 171 -11.77 5.72 -4.43
CA ALA A 171 -12.38 5.30 -3.17
C ALA A 171 -11.52 5.62 -1.95
N VAL A 172 -10.20 5.40 -2.01
CA VAL A 172 -9.30 5.76 -0.89
C VAL A 172 -9.28 7.27 -0.69
N VAL A 173 -9.28 8.08 -1.75
CA VAL A 173 -9.42 9.54 -1.60
C VAL A 173 -10.73 9.91 -0.91
N TRP A 174 -11.85 9.33 -1.33
CA TRP A 174 -13.18 9.59 -0.75
C TRP A 174 -13.26 9.19 0.72
N LEU A 175 -12.58 8.10 1.08
CA LEU A 175 -12.44 7.65 2.45
C LEU A 175 -11.57 8.63 3.25
N SER A 176 -10.40 9.02 2.74
CA SER A 176 -9.39 9.77 3.48
C SER A 176 -9.64 11.28 3.58
N VAL A 177 -10.46 11.85 2.70
CA VAL A 177 -10.77 13.30 2.69
C VAL A 177 -12.24 13.53 3.08
N PRO A 178 -12.50 14.19 4.22
CA PRO A 178 -13.87 14.52 4.63
C PRO A 178 -14.64 15.27 3.53
N GLY A 179 -15.84 14.78 3.20
CA GLY A 179 -16.70 15.39 2.18
C GLY A 179 -16.30 15.13 0.72
N ALA A 180 -15.24 14.34 0.46
CA ALA A 180 -14.80 14.07 -0.91
C ALA A 180 -15.63 12.98 -1.62
N THR A 181 -16.48 12.23 -0.91
CA THR A 181 -17.38 11.25 -1.53
C THR A 181 -18.44 11.99 -2.35
N PRO A 182 -18.58 11.72 -3.67
CA PRO A 182 -19.61 12.35 -4.48
C PRO A 182 -21.03 12.01 -4.03
N GLU A 183 -21.98 12.90 -4.31
CA GLU A 183 -23.39 12.69 -3.95
C GLU A 183 -23.93 11.37 -4.56
N GLY A 184 -24.64 10.59 -3.74
CA GLY A 184 -25.21 9.29 -4.15
C GLY A 184 -24.19 8.17 -4.35
N LYS A 185 -22.89 8.39 -4.07
CA LYS A 185 -21.85 7.36 -4.13
C LYS A 185 -21.53 6.81 -2.74
N ASP A 186 -20.99 5.58 -2.73
CA ASP A 186 -20.54 4.89 -1.53
C ASP A 186 -19.09 4.44 -1.77
N ALA A 187 -18.17 4.94 -0.95
CA ALA A 187 -16.74 4.67 -1.13
C ALA A 187 -16.37 3.19 -0.90
N PHE A 188 -17.06 2.49 0.01
CA PHE A 188 -16.81 1.06 0.23
C PHE A 188 -17.31 0.22 -0.94
N LYS A 189 -18.50 0.50 -1.47
CA LYS A 189 -19.01 -0.19 -2.67
C LYS A 189 -18.11 0.05 -3.89
N HIS A 190 -17.60 1.26 -4.04
CA HIS A 190 -16.68 1.60 -5.12
C HIS A 190 -15.34 0.85 -5.01
N LEU A 191 -14.84 0.71 -3.79
CA LEU A 191 -13.64 -0.06 -3.48
C LEU A 191 -13.85 -1.58 -3.64
N ASP A 192 -15.02 -2.10 -3.30
CA ASP A 192 -15.37 -3.50 -3.53
C ASP A 192 -15.44 -3.84 -5.03
N GLU A 193 -15.93 -2.91 -5.86
CA GLU A 193 -15.89 -3.03 -7.32
C GLU A 193 -14.45 -3.06 -7.85
N ALA A 194 -13.59 -2.18 -7.33
CA ALA A 194 -12.16 -2.16 -7.66
C ALA A 194 -11.48 -3.52 -7.36
N VAL A 195 -11.72 -4.06 -6.16
CA VAL A 195 -11.17 -5.35 -5.74
C VAL A 195 -11.66 -6.50 -6.61
N LYS A 196 -12.95 -6.49 -6.98
CA LYS A 196 -13.51 -7.51 -7.87
C LYS A 196 -12.81 -7.53 -9.23
N LEU A 197 -12.54 -6.37 -9.81
CA LEU A 197 -11.80 -6.27 -11.08
C LEU A 197 -10.36 -6.80 -10.93
N GLY A 198 -9.69 -6.45 -9.84
CA GLY A 198 -8.33 -6.92 -9.55
C GLY A 198 -8.24 -8.45 -9.39
N ASP A 199 -9.15 -9.03 -8.60
CA ASP A 199 -9.23 -10.48 -8.39
C ASP A 199 -9.49 -11.24 -9.70
N GLN A 200 -10.40 -10.74 -10.54
CA GLN A 200 -10.70 -11.31 -11.85
C GLN A 200 -9.51 -11.21 -12.81
N ALA A 201 -8.74 -10.12 -12.72
CA ALA A 201 -7.57 -9.89 -13.54
C ALA A 201 -6.33 -10.67 -13.04
N GLY A 202 -6.37 -11.27 -11.85
CA GLY A 202 -5.20 -11.89 -11.21
C GLY A 202 -4.13 -10.88 -10.80
N VAL A 203 -4.53 -9.61 -10.56
CA VAL A 203 -3.68 -8.52 -10.06
C VAL A 203 -4.39 -7.79 -8.90
N ARG A 204 -3.97 -8.06 -7.67
CA ARG A 204 -4.66 -7.69 -6.42
C ARG A 204 -4.18 -6.39 -5.81
N LEU A 205 -3.61 -5.49 -6.63
CA LEU A 205 -3.18 -4.17 -6.16
C LEU A 205 -4.35 -3.36 -5.56
N ALA A 206 -5.58 -3.51 -6.06
CA ALA A 206 -6.75 -2.88 -5.46
C ALA A 206 -6.98 -3.31 -3.99
N ARG A 207 -6.60 -4.53 -3.60
CA ARG A 207 -6.68 -4.99 -2.20
C ARG A 207 -5.68 -4.29 -1.29
N ALA A 208 -4.48 -3.97 -1.79
CA ALA A 208 -3.51 -3.15 -1.06
C ALA A 208 -4.12 -1.80 -0.64
N PHE A 209 -4.72 -1.10 -1.61
CA PHE A 209 -5.40 0.18 -1.36
C PHE A 209 -6.67 0.01 -0.52
N GLN A 210 -7.36 -1.13 -0.63
CA GLN A 210 -8.48 -1.42 0.26
C GLN A 210 -8.06 -1.50 1.73
N LEU A 211 -6.96 -2.20 2.03
CA LEU A 211 -6.40 -2.28 3.38
C LEU A 211 -5.98 -0.91 3.88
N GLN A 212 -5.25 -0.13 3.07
CA GLN A 212 -4.80 1.20 3.43
C GLN A 212 -5.96 2.19 3.66
N GLY A 213 -7.03 2.12 2.86
CA GLY A 213 -8.22 2.96 3.03
C GLY A 213 -9.01 2.67 4.32
N VAL A 214 -8.93 1.44 4.82
CA VAL A 214 -9.59 0.99 6.07
C VAL A 214 -8.69 1.13 7.30
N ALA A 215 -7.37 1.06 7.12
CA ALA A 215 -6.40 1.20 8.20
C ALA A 215 -6.63 2.51 8.98
N GLY A 216 -6.45 2.43 10.31
CA GLY A 216 -6.63 3.58 11.21
C GLY A 216 -8.08 3.95 11.54
N ARG A 217 -9.10 3.36 10.90
CA ARG A 217 -10.53 3.64 11.20
C ARG A 217 -11.11 2.90 12.40
N GLY A 218 -10.35 2.01 13.02
CA GLY A 218 -10.80 1.22 14.18
C GLY A 218 -11.80 0.09 13.88
N ASN A 219 -12.13 -0.17 12.60
CA ASN A 219 -13.03 -1.27 12.23
C ASN A 219 -12.29 -2.60 12.08
N VAL A 220 -11.96 -3.21 13.22
CA VAL A 220 -11.17 -4.46 13.29
C VAL A 220 -11.88 -5.63 12.61
N GLU A 221 -13.19 -5.76 12.75
CA GLU A 221 -13.93 -6.88 12.14
C GLU A 221 -13.97 -6.78 10.60
N LEU A 222 -14.11 -5.57 10.06
CA LEU A 222 -13.93 -5.36 8.62
C LEU A 222 -12.50 -5.74 8.20
N MET A 223 -11.48 -5.26 8.92
CA MET A 223 -10.08 -5.59 8.59
C MET A 223 -9.82 -7.11 8.57
N LYS A 224 -10.31 -7.85 9.58
CA LYS A 224 -10.25 -9.32 9.62
C LYS A 224 -10.89 -9.95 8.39
N LYS A 225 -12.10 -9.50 8.01
CA LYS A 225 -12.80 -9.98 6.82
C LYS A 225 -11.99 -9.72 5.55
N LEU A 226 -11.43 -8.53 5.39
CA LEU A 226 -10.65 -8.16 4.19
C LEU A 226 -9.40 -9.02 4.03
N ILE A 227 -8.68 -9.29 5.12
CA ILE A 227 -7.50 -10.16 5.12
C ILE A 227 -7.90 -11.61 4.76
N GLN A 228 -8.98 -12.13 5.34
CA GLN A 228 -9.48 -13.47 5.02
C GLN A 228 -9.96 -13.59 3.57
N ASP A 229 -10.60 -12.55 3.04
CA ASP A 229 -11.03 -12.53 1.65
C ASP A 229 -9.82 -12.43 0.70
N HIS A 230 -8.77 -11.72 1.08
CA HIS A 230 -7.52 -11.70 0.32
C HIS A 230 -6.86 -13.09 0.30
N ALA A 231 -6.78 -13.75 1.45
CA ALA A 231 -6.27 -15.11 1.55
C ALA A 231 -7.03 -16.09 0.63
N LYS A 232 -8.37 -16.04 0.64
CA LYS A 232 -9.20 -16.85 -0.28
C LYS A 232 -8.90 -16.52 -1.74
N ALA A 233 -8.77 -15.25 -2.10
CA ALA A 233 -8.49 -14.84 -3.47
C ALA A 233 -7.15 -15.39 -3.96
N MET A 234 -6.10 -15.38 -3.12
CA MET A 234 -4.79 -15.95 -3.44
C MET A 234 -4.84 -17.47 -3.67
N HIS A 235 -5.70 -18.19 -2.94
CA HIS A 235 -5.90 -19.63 -3.15
C HIS A 235 -6.74 -19.95 -4.40
N GLN A 236 -7.70 -19.09 -4.77
CA GLN A 236 -8.62 -19.34 -5.88
C GLN A 236 -8.00 -19.14 -7.25
N SER A 237 -7.09 -18.18 -7.39
CA SER A 237 -6.43 -17.90 -8.67
C SER A 237 -4.95 -17.56 -8.47
N PRO A 238 -4.04 -18.08 -9.31
CA PRO A 238 -2.65 -17.66 -9.25
C PRO A 238 -2.51 -16.20 -9.66
N ALA A 239 -1.54 -15.53 -9.06
CA ALA A 239 -1.06 -14.22 -9.50
C ALA A 239 -0.61 -14.24 -10.98
N LYS A 240 -0.86 -13.15 -11.71
CA LYS A 240 -0.21 -12.92 -13.00
C LYS A 240 1.30 -12.79 -12.82
N LYS A 241 2.06 -13.54 -13.61
CA LYS A 241 3.52 -13.64 -13.47
C LYS A 241 4.21 -12.30 -13.66
N GLU A 242 3.66 -11.47 -14.54
CA GLU A 242 4.19 -10.17 -14.94
C GLU A 242 4.06 -9.12 -13.83
N TYR A 243 3.20 -9.37 -12.84
CA TYR A 243 2.82 -8.40 -11.79
C TYR A 243 2.95 -8.97 -10.37
N ARG A 244 3.75 -10.02 -10.19
CA ARG A 244 3.96 -10.68 -8.88
C ARG A 244 4.36 -9.71 -7.77
N LEU A 245 5.12 -8.67 -8.08
CA LEU A 245 5.54 -7.69 -7.09
C LEU A 245 4.35 -6.98 -6.44
N LEU A 246 3.30 -6.68 -7.22
CA LEU A 246 2.10 -6.02 -6.74
C LEU A 246 1.30 -6.93 -5.80
N GLU A 247 1.36 -8.24 -6.03
CA GLU A 247 0.78 -9.25 -5.14
C GLU A 247 1.54 -9.33 -3.83
N THR A 248 2.88 -9.41 -3.88
CA THR A 248 3.71 -9.40 -2.67
C THR A 248 3.47 -8.12 -1.87
N PHE A 249 3.31 -6.98 -2.53
CA PHE A 249 2.97 -5.72 -1.85
C PHE A 249 1.63 -5.80 -1.12
N ALA A 250 0.57 -6.27 -1.78
CA ALA A 250 -0.74 -6.45 -1.16
C ALA A 250 -0.70 -7.47 -0.01
N GLU A 251 0.06 -8.56 -0.15
CA GLU A 251 0.26 -9.56 0.88
C GLU A 251 1.01 -8.98 2.09
N SER A 252 2.06 -8.20 1.87
CA SER A 252 2.83 -7.53 2.94
C SER A 252 1.95 -6.61 3.79
N LEU A 253 1.04 -5.85 3.16
CA LEU A 253 0.08 -5.02 3.88
C LEU A 253 -0.93 -5.86 4.68
N SER A 254 -1.39 -6.97 4.11
CA SER A 254 -2.28 -7.90 4.80
C SER A 254 -1.60 -8.54 6.01
N ARG A 255 -0.31 -8.88 5.87
CA ARG A 255 0.53 -9.40 6.95
C ARG A 255 0.62 -8.42 8.10
N HIS A 256 0.96 -7.17 7.79
CA HIS A 256 1.08 -6.11 8.79
C HIS A 256 -0.22 -5.93 9.59
N GLU A 257 -1.35 -5.76 8.90
CA GLU A 257 -2.65 -5.60 9.57
C GLU A 257 -3.09 -6.85 10.34
N SER A 258 -2.75 -8.04 9.84
CA SER A 258 -2.96 -9.30 10.56
C SER A 258 -2.15 -9.34 11.86
N ASP A 259 -0.85 -9.01 11.80
CA ASP A 259 0.04 -9.04 12.96
C ASP A 259 -0.37 -8.00 14.02
N LYS A 260 -0.90 -6.84 13.62
CA LYS A 260 -1.51 -5.88 14.54
C LYS A 260 -2.64 -6.50 15.36
N ILE A 261 -3.50 -7.30 14.71
CA ILE A 261 -4.61 -7.99 15.38
C ILE A 261 -4.06 -9.05 16.33
N TRP A 262 -3.13 -9.90 15.86
CA TRP A 262 -2.53 -10.95 16.67
C TRP A 262 -1.79 -10.41 17.89
N ILE A 263 -0.97 -9.37 17.73
CA ILE A 263 -0.23 -8.78 18.85
C ILE A 263 -1.19 -8.19 19.88
N LYS A 264 -2.25 -7.49 19.44
CA LYS A 264 -3.25 -6.92 20.35
C LYS A 264 -3.97 -7.99 21.16
N GLU A 265 -4.33 -9.10 20.54
CA GLU A 265 -5.13 -10.17 21.17
C GLU A 265 -4.27 -11.16 21.97
N THR A 266 -3.11 -11.54 21.45
CA THR A 266 -2.27 -12.65 21.96
C THR A 266 -0.89 -12.21 22.45
N GLY A 267 -0.35 -11.10 21.95
CA GLY A 267 0.96 -10.56 22.35
C GLY A 267 2.14 -11.00 21.49
N HIS A 268 1.90 -11.72 20.39
CA HIS A 268 2.90 -12.07 19.38
C HIS A 268 2.30 -11.98 17.97
N ARG A 269 3.14 -12.09 16.94
CA ARG A 269 2.70 -12.09 15.53
C ARG A 269 1.89 -13.32 15.18
N GLY A 270 1.12 -13.23 14.10
CA GLY A 270 0.30 -14.33 13.61
C GLY A 270 1.09 -15.41 12.86
N PRO A 271 0.44 -16.54 12.54
CA PRO A 271 1.03 -17.61 11.73
C PRO A 271 1.29 -17.16 10.29
N ILE A 272 2.20 -17.85 9.59
CA ILE A 272 2.58 -17.54 8.20
C ILE A 272 1.38 -17.61 7.24
N HIS A 273 0.40 -18.48 7.45
CA HIS A 273 -0.81 -18.49 6.63
C HIS A 273 -1.93 -17.67 7.29
N PHE A 274 -2.68 -16.91 6.48
CA PHE A 274 -3.84 -16.16 6.96
C PHE A 274 -4.97 -17.13 7.32
N GLY A 275 -4.97 -17.58 8.58
CA GLY A 275 -5.98 -18.48 9.13
C GLY A 275 -7.12 -17.74 9.83
N SER A 276 -7.72 -18.43 10.80
CA SER A 276 -8.70 -17.83 11.69
C SER A 276 -8.01 -16.90 12.70
N PHE A 277 -8.63 -15.76 12.98
CA PHE A 277 -8.13 -14.81 13.98
C PHE A 277 -8.47 -15.27 15.41
N PRO A 278 -7.64 -14.89 16.41
CA PRO A 278 -7.91 -15.17 17.81
C PRO A 278 -9.24 -14.53 18.25
N GLY A 279 -9.93 -15.17 19.18
CA GLY A 279 -11.23 -14.70 19.71
C GLY A 279 -12.45 -15.02 18.82
N GLY A 280 -12.29 -15.67 17.67
CA GLY A 280 -13.42 -16.24 16.93
C GLY A 280 -14.14 -17.32 17.76
N ARG A 281 -15.47 -17.43 17.64
CA ARG A 281 -16.21 -18.56 18.23
C ARG A 281 -15.56 -19.85 17.76
N LYS A 282 -14.94 -20.60 18.70
CA LYS A 282 -14.44 -21.95 18.43
C LYS A 282 -15.58 -22.78 17.87
N LYS A 283 -15.59 -23.05 16.56
CA LYS A 283 -16.17 -24.30 16.09
C LYS A 283 -15.21 -25.37 16.59
N ASN A 284 -15.74 -26.33 17.36
CA ASN A 284 -15.00 -27.49 17.82
C ASN A 284 -14.41 -28.26 16.62
N ASN A 285 -13.22 -27.88 16.17
CA ASN A 285 -12.43 -28.69 15.26
C ASN A 285 -11.29 -29.26 16.07
N LYS A 286 -11.36 -30.57 16.34
CA LYS A 286 -10.32 -31.39 16.98
C LYS A 286 -9.07 -31.58 16.10
N GLU A 287 -8.89 -30.77 15.05
CA GLU A 287 -7.85 -30.98 14.03
C GLU A 287 -6.60 -30.11 14.22
N ASP A 288 -6.65 -29.06 15.04
CA ASP A 288 -5.49 -28.17 15.25
C ASP A 288 -4.45 -28.72 16.25
N ASP A 289 -4.78 -29.78 17.01
CA ASP A 289 -3.85 -30.42 17.97
C ASP A 289 -2.87 -31.41 17.30
N ASP A 290 -3.01 -31.69 16.00
CA ASP A 290 -2.13 -32.65 15.30
C ASP A 290 -0.95 -32.00 14.55
N LEU A 291 -0.93 -30.67 14.37
CA LEU A 291 0.15 -29.98 13.63
C LEU A 291 1.43 -29.72 14.45
N LEU A 292 1.46 -30.10 15.74
CA LEU A 292 2.61 -29.95 16.62
C LEU A 292 3.30 -31.26 16.98
N LYS A 293 2.94 -32.39 16.35
CA LYS A 293 3.56 -33.69 16.67
C LYS A 293 4.79 -34.04 15.85
N ASP A 294 5.10 -33.29 14.78
CA ASP A 294 6.24 -33.57 13.89
C ASP A 294 7.26 -32.42 13.82
N LEU A 295 7.51 -31.74 14.94
CA LEU A 295 8.67 -30.84 15.13
C LEU A 295 9.59 -31.37 16.23
#